data_AF-A0A550GHE9-F1
#
_entry.id   AF-A0A550GHE9-F1
#
_cell.length_a   1.000
_cell.length_b   1.000
_cell.length_c   1.000
_cell.angle_alpha   90.00
_cell.angle_beta   90.00
_cell.angle_gamma   90.00
#
_symmetry.space_group_name_H-M   'P 1'
#
loop_
_entity.id
_entity.type
_entity.pdbx_description
1 polymer ?
#
loop_
_entity_poly.entity_id
_entity_poly.type
_entity_poly.pdbx_seq_one_letter_code
_entity_poly.pdbx_strand_id
1 'polypeptide(L)' 'MNCVVCDRDAKEQYCKFHKLARKNVIHKFAYWQRVTGLSWKEYLKAVVENSYTGAWAKEIAEHLLKNKDE' A
#
# COMPACT_ATOMS: atom_id res chain seq x y z
N MET A 1 14.66 5.31 -13.64
CA MET A 1 13.59 6.24 -13.19
C MET A 1 13.44 6.06 -11.69
N ASN A 2 12.83 7.00 -10.97
CA ASN A 2 12.82 6.92 -9.51
C ASN A 2 11.46 6.43 -9.00
N CYS A 3 11.48 5.67 -7.91
CA CYS A 3 10.28 5.24 -7.20
C CYS A 3 9.52 6.47 -6.71
N VAL A 4 8.23 6.57 -7.03
CA VAL A 4 7.37 7.69 -6.62
C VAL A 4 7.18 7.82 -5.10
N VAL A 5 7.66 6.85 -4.31
CA VAL A 5 7.50 6.79 -2.85
C VAL A 5 8.79 7.03 -2.07
N CYS A 6 9.96 6.65 -2.61
CA CYS A 6 11.23 6.70 -1.85
C CYS A 6 12.48 7.05 -2.69
N ASP A 7 12.28 7.57 -3.91
CA ASP A 7 13.32 8.02 -4.85
C ASP A 7 14.37 6.99 -5.30
N ARG A 8 14.33 5.75 -4.77
CA ARG A 8 15.20 4.65 -5.21
C ARG A 8 14.98 4.32 -6.68
N ASP A 9 16.03 3.80 -7.31
CA ASP A 9 15.95 3.37 -8.70
C ASP A 9 14.84 2.33 -8.90
N ALA A 10 14.07 2.56 -9.95
CA ALA A 10 12.90 1.81 -10.34
C ALA A 10 12.92 1.62 -11.86
N LYS A 11 12.40 0.47 -12.30
CA LYS A 11 12.19 0.19 -13.73
C LYS A 11 10.83 0.71 -14.23
N GLU A 12 9.94 1.02 -13.30
CA GLU A 12 8.55 1.45 -13.51
C GLU A 12 8.19 2.48 -12.41
N GLN A 13 6.89 2.69 -12.13
CA GLN A 13 6.39 3.60 -11.08
C GLN A 13 7.00 3.36 -9.68
N TYR A 14 7.23 2.10 -9.30
CA TYR A 14 7.71 1.71 -7.99
C TYR A 14 9.04 0.97 -8.08
N CYS A 15 9.94 1.16 -7.11
CA CYS A 15 11.09 0.27 -6.96
C CYS A 15 10.61 -1.16 -6.61
N LYS A 16 11.49 -2.16 -6.75
CA LYS A 16 11.15 -3.60 -6.55
C LYS A 16 10.42 -3.90 -5.23
N PHE A 17 10.75 -3.09 -4.23
CA PHE A 17 10.32 -3.14 -2.85
C PHE A 17 8.89 -2.60 -2.66
N HIS A 18 8.64 -1.37 -3.12
CA HIS A 18 7.29 -0.78 -3.13
C HIS A 18 6.35 -1.49 -4.09
N LYS A 19 6.85 -2.05 -5.20
CA LYS A 19 6.06 -2.89 -6.13
C LYS A 19 5.54 -4.15 -5.43
N LEU A 20 6.39 -4.84 -4.67
CA LEU A 20 5.99 -6.02 -3.90
C LEU A 20 5.03 -5.65 -2.76
N ALA A 21 5.31 -4.56 -2.03
CA ALA A 21 4.42 -4.07 -0.98
C ALA A 21 3.02 -3.74 -1.52
N ARG A 22 2.92 -3.04 -2.65
CA ARG A 22 1.63 -2.73 -3.31
C ARG A 22 0.86 -3.98 -3.70
N LYS A 23 1.53 -4.97 -4.30
CA LYS A 23 0.90 -6.26 -4.62
C LYS A 23 0.32 -6.92 -3.36
N ASN A 24 1.09 -6.95 -2.27
CA ASN A 24 0.65 -7.55 -1.02
C ASN A 24 -0.53 -6.79 -0.37
N VAL A 25 -0.48 -5.45 -0.34
CA VAL A 25 -1.56 -4.61 0.19
C VAL A 25 -2.86 -4.84 -0.58
N ILE A 26 -2.82 -4.85 -1.92
CA ILE A 26 -4.00 -5.10 -2.76
C ILE A 26 -4.53 -6.53 -2.54
N HIS A 27 -3.66 -7.54 -2.58
CA HIS A 27 -4.07 -8.94 -2.41
C HIS A 27 -4.71 -9.22 -1.04
N LYS A 28 -4.25 -8.56 0.02
CA LYS A 28 -4.77 -8.78 1.39
C LYS A 28 -6.11 -8.10 1.63
N PHE A 29 -6.47 -7.10 0.84
CA PHE A 29 -7.74 -6.40 0.99
C PHE A 29 -8.95 -7.30 0.83
N ALA A 30 -8.96 -8.20 -0.16
CA ALA A 30 -10.09 -9.14 -0.36
C ALA A 30 -10.36 -10.01 0.89
N TYR A 31 -9.30 -10.39 1.62
CA TYR A 31 -9.47 -11.10 2.88
C TYR A 31 -10.03 -10.18 3.97
N TRP A 32 -9.45 -8.99 4.15
CA TRP A 32 -9.92 -8.02 5.13
C TRP A 32 -11.37 -7.61 4.90
N GLN A 33 -11.73 -7.24 3.68
CA GLN A 33 -13.09 -6.85 3.31
C GLN A 33 -14.10 -7.96 3.65
N ARG A 34 -13.78 -9.22 3.35
CA ARG A 34 -14.66 -10.35 3.66
C ARG A 34 -14.87 -10.58 5.17
N VAL A 35 -13.84 -10.37 5.99
CA VAL A 35 -13.92 -10.68 7.44
C VAL A 35 -14.29 -9.48 8.31
N THR A 36 -14.07 -8.26 7.83
CA THR A 36 -14.30 -7.01 8.58
C THR A 36 -15.37 -6.11 7.98
N GLY A 37 -15.69 -6.27 6.69
CA GLY A 37 -16.60 -5.38 5.96
C GLY A 37 -16.01 -4.02 5.61
N LEU A 38 -14.73 -3.77 5.90
CA LEU A 38 -14.09 -2.46 5.66
C LEU A 38 -14.08 -2.09 4.18
N SER A 39 -14.33 -0.82 3.90
CA SER A 39 -14.06 -0.22 2.60
C SER A 39 -12.56 -0.18 2.30
N TRP A 40 -12.20 0.04 1.03
CA TRP A 40 -10.80 0.19 0.62
C TRP A 40 -10.06 1.27 1.42
N LYS A 41 -10.70 2.43 1.62
CA LYS A 41 -10.11 3.54 2.36
C LYS A 41 -9.90 3.21 3.83
N GLU A 42 -10.85 2.55 4.48
CA GLU A 42 -10.72 2.16 5.89
C GLU A 42 -9.67 1.07 6.08
N TYR A 43 -9.60 0.11 5.15
CA TYR A 43 -8.52 -0.87 5.11
C TYR A 43 -7.15 -0.20 5.03
N LEU A 44 -6.95 0.71 4.09
CA LEU A 44 -5.66 1.40 3.96
C LEU A 44 -5.29 2.19 5.23
N LYS A 45 -6.26 2.86 5.87
CA LYS A 45 -6.03 3.51 7.17
C LYS A 45 -5.58 2.52 8.24
N ALA A 46 -6.27 1.39 8.35
CA ALA A 46 -5.90 0.33 9.29
C ALA A 46 -4.48 -0.22 9.02
N VAL A 47 -4.07 -0.33 7.76
CA VAL A 47 -2.70 -0.73 7.38
C VAL A 47 -1.66 0.31 7.83
N VAL A 48 -1.94 1.60 7.69
CA VAL A 48 -1.04 2.68 8.14
C VAL A 48 -0.91 2.72 9.66
N GLU A 49 -2.05 2.61 10.36
CA GLU A 49 -2.13 2.73 11.82
C GLU A 49 -1.61 1.50 12.57
N ASN A 50 -1.60 0.33 11.92
CA ASN A 50 -1.15 -0.92 12.56
C ASN A 50 0.37 -0.93 12.82
N SER A 51 0.78 -1.01 14.08
CA SER A 51 2.19 -1.03 14.50
C SER A 51 2.97 -2.25 13.97
N TYR A 52 2.29 -3.34 13.64
CA TYR A 52 2.89 -4.56 13.10
C TYR A 52 3.07 -4.54 11.58
N THR A 53 2.52 -3.53 10.88
CA THR A 53 2.70 -3.40 9.44
C THR A 53 4.09 -2.88 9.11
N GLY A 54 4.80 -3.60 8.24
CA GLY A 54 6.13 -3.18 7.78
C GLY A 54 6.11 -1.84 7.04
N ALA A 55 7.19 -1.07 7.19
CA ALA A 55 7.31 0.31 6.69
C ALA A 55 6.86 0.48 5.23
N TRP A 56 7.25 -0.43 4.33
CA TRP A 56 6.96 -0.27 2.90
C TRP A 56 5.48 -0.48 2.57
N ALA A 57 4.79 -1.32 3.34
CA ALA A 57 3.35 -1.47 3.19
C ALA A 57 2.61 -0.23 3.73
N LYS A 58 3.11 0.40 4.81
CA LYS A 58 2.58 1.67 5.30
C LYS A 58 2.77 2.79 4.28
N GLU A 59 3.97 2.94 3.76
CA GLU A 59 4.30 3.97 2.76
C GLU A 59 3.44 3.82 1.49
N ILE A 60 3.21 2.58 1.03
CA ILE A 60 2.26 2.33 -0.06
C ILE A 60 0.83 2.71 0.33
N ALA A 61 0.36 2.29 1.51
CA ALA A 61 -1.00 2.58 1.93
C ALA A 61 -1.24 4.09 2.07
N GLU A 62 -0.27 4.84 2.59
CA GLU A 62 -0.30 6.30 2.60
C GLU A 62 -0.32 6.89 1.19
N HIS A 63 0.51 6.37 0.27
CA HIS A 63 0.53 6.82 -1.12
C HIS A 63 -0.82 6.59 -1.81
N LEU A 64 -1.46 5.42 -1.60
CA LEU A 64 -2.78 5.06 -2.13
C LEU A 64 -3.94 5.81 -1.47
N LEU A 65 -3.74 6.36 -0.26
CA LEU A 65 -4.72 7.24 0.39
C LEU A 65 -4.65 8.67 -0.14
N LYS A 66 -3.43 9.14 -0.45
CA LYS A 66 -3.16 10.50 -0.95
C LYS A 66 -3.51 10.64 -2.42
N ASN A 67 -3.11 9.66 -3.22
CA ASN A 67 -3.55 9.55 -4.60
C ASN A 67 -4.90 8.84 -4.55
N LYS A 68 -5.98 9.56 -4.84
CA LYS A 68 -7.30 8.96 -5.09
C LYS A 68 -7.19 8.10 -6.35
N ASP A 69 -6.45 7.00 -6.31
CA ASP A 69 -6.34 6.09 -7.44
C ASP A 69 -7.78 5.64 -7.77
N GLU A 70 -8.13 5.96 -9.02
CA GLU A 70 -9.44 5.93 -9.68
C GLU A 70 -10.18 4.59 -9.61
#